data_AF-A0A2M7QY22-F1
#
_entry.id   AF-A0A2M7QY22-F1
#
_cell.length_a   1.000
_cell.length_b   1.000
_cell.length_c   1.000
_cell.angle_alpha   90.00
_cell.angle_beta   90.00
_cell.angle_gamma   90.00
#
_symmetry.space_group_name_H-M   'P 1'
#
loop_
_entity.id
_entity.type
_entity.pdbx_description
1 polymer ?
#
loop_
_entity_poly.entity_id
_entity_poly.type
_entity_poly.pdbx_seq_one_letter_code
_entity_poly.pdbx_strand_id
1 'polypeptide(L)'
;MPIRRAILLTLSYTSQFQYPLTALELWQRLIYFQENKKLKIDDFVESLLWLRDNKYIIYSSGYFFLQTAGFDQKLREKREQEAKNKLVELEPLLRFCKFLPWVRAVAITGSVAVLQAKADDDVDLLIVTAKNRLWITRVVIIAFAEFLGKHRSRKSLAQSGWCLNLWLESDKLAVNAKTRSVYTAYEVIQAKWVLDKDSVQSWFYLTNAWVRKILPNAPIQVSLHSLQLQSVSENIFVEVSNLLAYFFQRLYMSGHITRETVSLSMAFFHPRDTRGLIFKNWKKSCEVDKTVLVTGVFDILHQEHIRFLRVSRALGTKLVVGIESDIRVRKIKGKGRPINESNVRIMQLEALGFIDEIILLPEEFSKPFDHLRLLQDVCPSILAVSSHTPHLKEKQKLMSEIGGEVKVVLEENPAISTTKIIARKETDAKE
;
A
#
# COMPACT_ATOMS: atom_id res chain seq x y z
N MET A 1 -10.63 8.35 3.19
CA MET A 1 -10.14 7.07 3.74
C MET A 1 -9.48 7.32 5.10
N PRO A 2 -9.80 6.58 6.17
CA PRO A 2 -9.14 6.69 7.47
C PRO A 2 -7.66 6.34 7.41
N ILE A 3 -6.86 6.96 8.29
CA ILE A 3 -5.41 6.73 8.37
C ILE A 3 -5.09 5.29 8.77
N ARG A 4 -5.88 4.70 9.68
CA ARG A 4 -5.73 3.29 10.08
C ARG A 4 -5.86 2.34 8.90
N ARG A 5 -6.87 2.56 8.04
CA ARG A 5 -7.02 1.80 6.79
C ARG A 5 -5.84 2.00 5.86
N ALA A 6 -5.34 3.23 5.76
CA ALA A 6 -4.16 3.52 4.95
C ALA A 6 -2.91 2.79 5.45
N ILE A 7 -2.72 2.70 6.77
CA ILE A 7 -1.64 1.94 7.39
C ILE A 7 -1.77 0.45 7.04
N LEU A 8 -2.93 -0.15 7.28
CA LEU A 8 -3.17 -1.57 6.99
C LEU A 8 -3.00 -1.88 5.50
N LEU A 9 -3.52 -1.01 4.63
CA LEU A 9 -3.39 -1.11 3.18
C LEU A 9 -1.92 -1.04 2.75
N THR A 10 -1.14 -0.17 3.37
CA THR A 10 0.30 -0.01 3.11
C THR A 10 1.09 -1.23 3.56
N LEU A 11 0.83 -1.75 4.77
CA LEU A 11 1.50 -2.95 5.28
C LEU A 11 1.09 -4.22 4.51
N SER A 12 -0.16 -4.30 4.07
CA SER A 12 -0.66 -5.34 3.15
C SER A 12 0.04 -5.27 1.79
N TYR A 13 0.34 -4.07 1.31
CA TYR A 13 1.12 -3.91 0.09
C TYR A 13 2.55 -4.40 0.28
N THR A 14 3.25 -3.94 1.32
CA THR A 14 4.67 -4.27 1.52
C THR A 14 4.95 -5.69 2.01
N SER A 15 3.97 -6.35 2.63
CA SER A 15 4.09 -7.75 3.05
C SER A 15 4.36 -8.71 1.88
N GLN A 16 3.85 -8.39 0.68
CA GLN A 16 4.11 -9.16 -0.54
C GLN A 16 5.59 -9.23 -0.93
N PHE A 17 6.39 -8.28 -0.46
CA PHE A 17 7.83 -8.20 -0.71
C PHE A 17 8.66 -8.67 0.50
N GLN A 18 8.01 -9.19 1.55
CA GLN A 18 8.63 -9.47 2.85
C GLN A 18 9.40 -8.25 3.38
N TYR A 19 8.79 -7.08 3.24
CA TYR A 19 9.42 -5.80 3.53
C TYR A 19 8.68 -5.09 4.67
N PRO A 20 9.05 -5.40 5.93
CA PRO A 20 8.49 -4.73 7.09
C PRO A 20 9.05 -3.30 7.16
N LEU A 21 8.24 -2.36 7.63
CA LEU A 21 8.55 -0.93 7.53
C LEU A 21 8.83 -0.35 8.92
N THR A 22 9.81 0.55 9.01
CA THR A 22 9.92 1.43 10.18
C THR A 22 8.77 2.44 10.22
N ALA A 23 8.54 3.11 11.37
CA ALA A 23 7.52 4.15 11.47
C ALA A 23 7.72 5.27 10.44
N LEU A 24 8.96 5.72 10.22
CA LEU A 24 9.29 6.77 9.25
C LEU A 24 9.01 6.33 7.82
N GLU A 25 9.42 5.11 7.46
CA GLU A 25 9.15 4.57 6.12
C GLU A 25 7.67 4.36 5.88
N LEU A 26 6.94 3.86 6.88
CA LEU A 26 5.49 3.68 6.80
C LEU A 26 4.79 5.03 6.64
N TRP A 27 5.22 6.07 7.35
CA TRP A 27 4.71 7.43 7.18
C TRP A 27 4.97 7.95 5.77
N GLN A 28 6.21 7.87 5.28
CA GLN A 28 6.64 8.37 3.98
C GLN A 28 5.99 7.63 2.80
N ARG A 29 5.70 6.34 2.98
CA ARG A 29 5.17 5.43 1.95
C ARG A 29 3.68 5.12 2.14
N LEU A 30 3.00 5.87 2.99
CA LEU A 30 1.59 5.67 3.31
C LEU A 30 0.72 5.81 2.04
N ILE A 31 0.05 4.73 1.67
CA ILE A 31 -0.89 4.71 0.54
C ILE A 31 -2.19 5.38 0.99
N TYR A 32 -2.46 6.57 0.45
CA TYR A 32 -3.59 7.38 0.88
C TYR A 32 -4.30 8.04 -0.31
N PHE A 33 -5.49 7.52 -0.63
CA PHE A 33 -6.31 8.04 -1.73
C PHE A 33 -7.32 9.05 -1.19
N GLN A 34 -6.88 10.29 -0.95
CA GLN A 34 -7.79 11.41 -0.70
C GLN A 34 -7.13 12.72 -1.13
N GLU A 35 -7.84 13.50 -1.95
CA GLU A 35 -7.33 14.78 -2.42
C GLU A 35 -7.41 15.85 -1.30
N ASN A 36 -6.38 16.71 -1.24
CA ASN A 36 -6.37 17.98 -0.50
C ASN A 36 -6.46 17.94 1.04
N LYS A 37 -6.28 16.79 1.70
CA LYS A 37 -6.14 16.73 3.17
C LYS A 37 -4.67 16.58 3.56
N LYS A 38 -4.13 17.59 4.25
CA LYS A 38 -2.79 17.51 4.87
C LYS A 38 -2.86 16.51 6.03
N LEU A 39 -2.12 15.41 5.92
CA LEU A 39 -2.00 14.45 7.01
C LEU A 39 -1.12 15.04 8.12
N LYS A 40 -1.57 14.93 9.37
CA LYS A 40 -0.75 15.24 10.53
C LYS A 40 -0.01 13.98 10.96
N ILE A 41 1.22 14.15 11.40
CA ILE A 41 2.02 13.04 11.91
C ILE A 41 1.42 12.48 13.21
N ASP A 42 0.82 13.34 14.04
CA ASP A 42 0.17 12.95 15.30
C ASP A 42 -0.99 11.99 15.05
N ASP A 43 -1.91 12.34 14.13
CA ASP A 43 -3.04 11.47 13.75
C ASP A 43 -2.56 10.09 13.24
N PHE A 44 -1.40 10.05 12.57
CA PHE A 44 -0.77 8.81 12.12
C PHE A 44 -0.17 8.00 13.26
N VAL A 45 0.56 8.63 14.17
CA VAL A 45 1.15 7.96 15.34
C VAL A 45 0.04 7.38 16.22
N GLU A 46 -1.01 8.14 16.50
CA GLU A 46 -2.18 7.66 17.26
C GLU A 46 -2.84 6.46 16.57
N SER A 47 -3.04 6.54 15.25
CA SER A 47 -3.60 5.45 14.45
C SER A 47 -2.71 4.20 14.45
N LEU A 48 -1.39 4.38 14.40
CA LEU A 48 -0.40 3.30 14.38
C LEU A 48 -0.35 2.58 15.73
N LEU A 49 -0.31 3.34 16.84
CA LEU A 49 -0.32 2.79 18.19
C LEU A 49 -1.63 2.06 18.47
N TRP A 50 -2.77 2.63 18.08
CA TRP A 50 -4.08 1.98 18.23
C TRP A 50 -4.12 0.62 17.51
N LEU A 51 -3.63 0.55 16.27
CA LEU A 51 -3.59 -0.71 15.50
C LEU A 51 -2.70 -1.76 16.17
N ARG A 52 -1.57 -1.34 16.76
CA ARG A 52 -0.67 -2.23 17.50
C ARG A 52 -1.34 -2.75 18.77
N ASP A 53 -1.94 -1.86 19.56
CA ASP A 53 -2.52 -2.20 20.86
C ASP A 53 -3.74 -3.12 20.71
N ASN A 54 -4.48 -2.97 19.60
CA ASN A 54 -5.59 -3.86 19.22
C ASN A 54 -5.15 -5.07 18.37
N LYS A 55 -3.84 -5.35 18.29
CA LYS A 55 -3.24 -6.55 17.66
C LYS A 55 -3.50 -6.71 16.15
N TYR A 56 -3.91 -5.65 15.45
CA TYR A 56 -4.02 -5.67 13.98
C TYR A 56 -2.65 -5.68 13.29
N ILE A 57 -1.64 -5.11 13.95
CA ILE A 57 -0.26 -5.07 13.47
C ILE A 57 0.69 -5.49 14.59
N ILE A 58 1.84 -6.04 14.21
CA ILE A 58 2.91 -6.38 15.13
C ILE A 58 4.01 -5.33 15.01
N TYR A 59 4.55 -4.91 16.15
CA TYR A 59 5.78 -4.14 16.24
C TYR A 59 6.88 -5.02 16.83
N SER A 60 7.98 -5.20 16.10
CA SER A 60 9.14 -5.95 16.58
C SER A 60 10.43 -5.40 15.97
N SER A 61 11.47 -5.25 16.78
CA SER A 61 12.81 -4.80 16.37
C SER A 61 12.81 -3.51 15.52
N GLY A 62 11.93 -2.55 15.84
CA GLY A 62 11.83 -1.28 15.11
C GLY A 62 10.92 -1.28 13.89
N TYR A 63 10.34 -2.42 13.52
CA TYR A 63 9.52 -2.58 12.32
C TYR A 63 8.05 -2.92 12.64
N PHE A 64 7.17 -2.48 11.75
CA PHE A 64 5.75 -2.77 11.74
C PHE A 64 5.41 -3.71 10.57
N PHE A 65 4.59 -4.71 10.84
CA PHE A 65 4.11 -5.67 9.85
C PHE A 65 2.75 -6.27 10.25
N LEU A 66 2.03 -6.86 9.30
CA LEU A 66 0.77 -7.55 9.56
C LEU A 66 1.02 -8.86 10.31
N GLN A 67 0.08 -9.23 11.19
CA GLN A 67 0.16 -10.49 11.95
C GLN A 67 0.31 -11.73 11.04
N THR A 68 -0.31 -11.69 9.87
CA THR A 68 -0.31 -12.79 8.89
C THR A 68 0.99 -12.90 8.09
N ALA A 69 1.87 -11.89 8.10
CA ALA A 69 3.01 -11.82 7.20
C ALA A 69 4.26 -12.57 7.72
N GLY A 70 4.39 -12.76 9.04
CA GLY A 70 5.61 -13.25 9.68
C GLY A 70 6.80 -12.28 9.54
N PHE A 71 7.75 -12.34 10.48
CA PHE A 71 8.98 -11.53 10.41
C PHE A 71 10.19 -12.31 10.91
N ASP A 72 11.24 -12.35 10.09
CA ASP A 72 12.54 -12.92 10.42
C ASP A 72 13.59 -11.81 10.41
N GLN A 73 14.03 -11.42 11.60
CA GLN A 73 15.03 -10.36 11.79
C GLN A 73 16.40 -10.76 11.21
N LYS A 74 16.83 -12.02 11.38
CA LYS A 74 18.14 -12.46 10.89
C LYS A 74 18.19 -12.42 9.37
N LEU A 75 17.09 -12.80 8.72
CA LEU A 75 16.97 -12.69 7.27
C LEU A 75 17.01 -11.23 6.80
N ARG A 76 16.36 -10.31 7.53
CA ARG A 76 16.37 -8.86 7.23
C ARG A 76 17.78 -8.28 7.30
N GLU A 77 18.50 -8.57 8.38
CA GLU A 77 19.89 -8.11 8.60
C GLU A 77 20.83 -8.66 7.52
N LYS A 78 20.69 -9.94 7.17
CA LYS A 78 21.44 -10.56 6.08
C LYS A 78 21.21 -9.85 4.74
N ARG A 79 19.95 -9.58 4.39
CA ARG A 79 19.60 -8.87 3.13
C ARG A 79 20.09 -7.42 3.11
N GLU A 80 20.06 -6.76 4.27
CA GLU A 80 20.61 -5.41 4.40
C GLU A 80 22.12 -5.40 4.19
N GLN A 81 22.85 -6.33 4.81
CA GLN A 81 24.29 -6.44 4.63
C GLN A 81 24.65 -6.74 3.18
N GLU A 82 23.91 -7.65 2.54
CA GLU A 82 24.09 -7.97 1.12
C GLU A 82 23.88 -6.75 0.22
N ALA A 83 22.82 -5.98 0.46
CA ALA A 83 22.58 -4.74 -0.28
C ALA A 83 23.71 -3.72 -0.07
N LYS A 84 24.23 -3.57 1.16
CA LYS A 84 25.37 -2.69 1.45
C LYS A 84 26.64 -3.13 0.72
N ASN A 85 26.93 -4.43 0.69
CA ASN A 85 28.07 -4.96 -0.06
C ASN A 85 27.95 -4.63 -1.56
N LYS A 86 26.77 -4.83 -2.14
CA LYS A 86 26.48 -4.48 -3.55
C LYS A 86 26.61 -3.00 -3.86
N LEU A 87 26.29 -2.13 -2.90
CA LEU A 87 26.53 -0.68 -3.03
C LEU A 87 28.02 -0.35 -3.11
N VAL A 88 28.84 -1.01 -2.29
CA VAL A 88 30.31 -0.84 -2.32
C VAL A 88 30.88 -1.37 -3.63
N GLU A 89 30.39 -2.51 -4.11
CA GLU A 89 30.82 -3.08 -5.40
C GLU A 89 30.52 -2.17 -6.59
N LEU A 90 29.53 -1.28 -6.49
CA LEU A 90 29.17 -0.35 -7.56
C LEU A 90 30.16 0.82 -7.72
N GLU A 91 31.02 1.05 -6.73
CA GLU A 91 31.95 2.18 -6.67
C GLU A 91 32.81 2.39 -7.95
N PRO A 92 33.39 1.35 -8.59
CA PRO A 92 34.15 1.52 -9.82
C PRO A 92 33.31 2.10 -10.97
N LEU A 93 32.05 1.67 -11.10
CA LEU A 93 31.13 2.20 -12.09
C LEU A 93 30.77 3.65 -11.78
N LEU A 94 30.51 3.98 -10.51
CA LEU A 94 30.18 5.36 -10.11
C LEU A 94 31.33 6.32 -10.40
N ARG A 95 32.58 5.91 -10.12
CA ARG A 95 33.77 6.69 -10.48
C ARG A 95 33.86 6.90 -11.98
N PHE A 96 33.67 5.85 -12.78
CA PHE A 96 33.68 5.95 -14.23
C PHE A 96 32.58 6.88 -14.77
N CYS A 97 31.34 6.72 -14.30
CA CYS A 97 30.21 7.60 -14.62
C CYS A 97 30.45 9.05 -14.19
N LYS A 98 31.17 9.28 -13.09
CA LYS A 98 31.53 10.62 -12.63
C LYS A 98 32.44 11.34 -13.64
N PHE A 99 33.37 10.62 -14.29
CA PHE A 99 34.25 11.18 -15.31
C PHE A 99 33.55 11.49 -16.64
N LEU A 100 32.47 10.77 -16.99
CA LEU A 100 31.72 11.02 -18.23
C LEU A 100 30.90 12.32 -18.13
N PRO A 101 31.22 13.38 -18.90
CA PRO A 101 30.58 14.70 -18.74
C PRO A 101 29.07 14.70 -19.03
N TRP A 102 28.61 13.80 -19.89
CA TRP A 102 27.21 13.69 -20.28
C TRP A 102 26.38 12.72 -19.41
N VAL A 103 27.01 11.97 -18.50
CA VAL A 103 26.25 11.22 -17.48
C VAL A 103 25.87 12.20 -16.38
N ARG A 104 24.57 12.43 -16.24
CA ARG A 104 23.99 13.45 -15.36
C ARG A 104 23.68 12.88 -13.98
N ALA A 105 23.18 11.65 -13.93
CA ALA A 105 22.90 10.98 -12.67
C ALA A 105 22.84 9.45 -12.81
N VAL A 106 23.02 8.76 -11.69
CA VAL A 106 22.84 7.32 -11.55
C VAL A 106 22.03 7.05 -10.29
N ALA A 107 20.96 6.27 -10.42
CA ALA A 107 20.15 5.80 -9.31
C ALA A 107 20.08 4.28 -9.32
N ILE A 108 19.88 3.72 -8.14
CA ILE A 108 19.66 2.29 -7.92
C ILE A 108 18.18 2.09 -7.67
N THR A 109 17.60 1.06 -8.28
CA THR A 109 16.20 0.65 -8.13
C THR A 109 16.11 -0.77 -7.59
N GLY A 110 14.90 -1.31 -7.42
CA GLY A 110 14.70 -2.69 -6.99
C GLY A 110 15.14 -2.97 -5.55
N SER A 111 15.49 -4.22 -5.26
CA SER A 111 15.72 -4.71 -3.89
C SER A 111 16.93 -4.09 -3.20
N VAL A 112 17.99 -3.75 -3.95
CA VAL A 112 19.19 -3.09 -3.42
C VAL A 112 18.87 -1.68 -2.92
N ALA A 113 18.01 -0.94 -3.63
CA ALA A 113 17.63 0.42 -3.26
C ALA A 113 16.92 0.50 -1.91
N VAL A 114 16.14 -0.54 -1.58
CA VAL A 114 15.40 -0.69 -0.31
C VAL A 114 16.13 -1.55 0.74
N LEU A 115 17.40 -1.85 0.51
CA LEU A 115 18.23 -2.67 1.40
C LEU A 115 17.67 -4.08 1.67
N GLN A 116 16.97 -4.69 0.71
CA GLN A 116 16.38 -6.03 0.83
C GLN A 116 16.92 -7.01 -0.22
N ALA A 117 18.17 -6.83 -0.63
CA ALA A 117 18.78 -7.64 -1.67
C ALA A 117 19.04 -9.08 -1.19
N LYS A 118 18.72 -10.05 -2.03
CA LYS A 118 19.23 -11.41 -1.91
C LYS A 118 20.63 -11.51 -2.52
N ALA A 119 21.35 -12.58 -2.22
CA ALA A 119 22.69 -12.80 -2.76
C ALA A 119 22.67 -12.88 -4.30
N ASP A 120 21.64 -13.46 -4.89
CA ASP A 120 21.46 -13.64 -6.34
C ASP A 120 20.80 -12.45 -7.05
N ASP A 121 20.32 -11.43 -6.31
CA ASP A 121 19.71 -10.24 -6.91
C ASP A 121 20.76 -9.40 -7.65
N ASP A 122 20.38 -8.74 -8.75
CA ASP A 122 21.27 -7.77 -9.39
C ASP A 122 21.17 -6.39 -8.75
N VAL A 123 22.13 -5.53 -9.09
CA VAL A 123 21.99 -4.09 -8.90
C VAL A 123 21.29 -3.50 -10.11
N ASP A 124 19.99 -3.20 -9.96
CA ASP A 124 19.20 -2.50 -10.99
C ASP A 124 19.60 -1.01 -11.04
N LEU A 125 19.95 -0.53 -12.22
CA LEU A 125 20.49 0.81 -12.42
C LEU A 125 19.63 1.64 -13.36
N LEU A 126 19.29 2.84 -12.90
CA LEU A 126 18.77 3.95 -13.68
C LEU A 126 19.91 4.93 -13.99
N ILE A 127 20.23 5.07 -15.27
CA ILE A 127 21.25 6.02 -15.74
C ILE A 127 20.56 7.15 -16.50
N VAL A 128 20.83 8.38 -16.06
CA VAL A 128 20.34 9.59 -16.72
C VAL A 128 21.49 10.25 -17.47
N THR A 129 21.25 10.52 -18.76
CA THR A 129 22.22 11.13 -19.66
C THR A 129 21.74 12.51 -20.12
N ALA A 130 22.65 13.32 -20.64
CA ALA A 130 22.29 14.52 -21.39
C ALA A 130 21.51 14.14 -22.67
N LYS A 131 20.72 15.07 -23.19
CA LYS A 131 19.98 14.94 -24.45
C LYS A 131 20.89 14.43 -25.59
N ASN A 132 20.39 13.51 -26.41
CA ASN A 132 21.09 12.92 -27.55
C ASN A 132 22.40 12.21 -27.20
N ARG A 133 22.47 11.55 -26.03
CA ARG A 133 23.68 10.82 -25.59
C ARG A 133 23.40 9.42 -25.04
N LEU A 134 22.14 9.03 -24.88
CA LEU A 134 21.75 7.79 -24.20
C LEU A 134 22.44 6.57 -24.81
N TRP A 135 22.36 6.40 -26.13
CA TRP A 135 22.79 5.17 -26.81
C TRP A 135 24.30 5.03 -26.91
N ILE A 136 25.02 6.14 -27.10
CA ILE A 136 26.49 6.15 -27.04
C ILE A 136 26.95 5.79 -25.62
N THR A 137 26.34 6.42 -24.63
CA THR A 137 26.66 6.16 -23.21
C THR A 137 26.42 4.70 -22.86
N ARG A 138 25.32 4.13 -23.36
CA ARG A 138 24.99 2.72 -23.16
C ARG A 138 26.08 1.79 -23.69
N VAL A 139 26.60 2.02 -24.89
CA VAL A 139 27.72 1.22 -25.43
C VAL A 139 28.94 1.31 -24.51
N VAL A 140 29.33 2.53 -24.13
CA VAL A 140 30.52 2.77 -23.31
C VAL A 140 30.40 2.09 -21.93
N ILE A 141 29.23 2.22 -21.29
CA ILE A 141 29.00 1.65 -19.96
C ILE A 141 28.86 0.12 -20.02
N ILE A 142 28.21 -0.44 -21.05
CA ILE A 142 28.15 -1.90 -21.23
C ILE A 142 29.55 -2.46 -21.43
N ALA A 143 30.36 -1.87 -22.32
CA ALA A 143 31.73 -2.30 -22.56
C ALA A 143 32.58 -2.24 -21.28
N PHE A 144 32.42 -1.18 -20.48
CA PHE A 144 33.09 -1.07 -19.17
C PHE A 144 32.62 -2.15 -18.18
N ALA A 145 31.32 -2.42 -18.12
CA ALA A 145 30.77 -3.46 -17.25
C ALA A 145 31.20 -4.87 -17.69
N GLU A 146 31.31 -5.12 -19.00
CA GLU A 146 31.82 -6.38 -19.56
C GLU A 146 33.30 -6.57 -19.26
N PHE A 147 34.10 -5.51 -19.39
CA PHE A 147 35.52 -5.52 -19.03
C PHE A 147 35.75 -5.92 -17.56
N LEU A 148 34.87 -5.48 -16.66
CA LEU A 148 34.92 -5.85 -15.25
C LEU A 148 34.24 -7.20 -14.93
N GLY A 149 33.70 -7.90 -15.93
CA GLY A 149 32.95 -9.14 -15.73
C GLY A 149 31.68 -8.98 -14.89
N LYS A 150 31.19 -7.75 -14.71
CA LYS A 150 30.01 -7.40 -13.91
C LYS A 150 28.76 -7.18 -14.76
N HIS A 151 28.88 -7.15 -16.09
CA HIS A 151 27.74 -7.07 -16.98
C HIS A 151 26.96 -8.40 -16.98
N ARG A 152 25.68 -8.34 -16.61
CA ARG A 152 24.80 -9.51 -16.72
C ARG A 152 24.25 -9.61 -18.14
N SER A 153 24.70 -10.62 -18.89
CA SER A 153 24.09 -11.00 -20.16
C SER A 153 23.12 -12.18 -19.96
N ARG A 154 22.18 -12.38 -20.89
CA ARG A 154 21.24 -13.54 -20.88
C ARG A 154 21.96 -14.91 -20.83
N LYS A 155 23.27 -14.95 -21.15
CA LYS A 155 24.09 -16.16 -21.19
C LYS A 155 25.06 -16.32 -20.00
N SER A 156 25.21 -15.31 -19.12
CA SER A 156 26.16 -15.40 -18.00
C SER A 156 25.54 -16.15 -16.82
N LEU A 157 26.17 -17.27 -16.43
CA LEU A 157 25.90 -18.06 -15.22
C LEU A 157 26.44 -17.42 -13.92
N ALA A 158 26.97 -16.19 -13.98
CA ALA A 158 27.64 -15.55 -12.86
C ALA A 158 26.67 -15.16 -11.71
N GLN A 159 27.21 -15.20 -10.48
CA GLN A 159 26.63 -14.56 -9.28
C GLN A 159 26.37 -13.06 -9.56
N SER A 160 25.29 -12.52 -9.00
CA SER A 160 24.80 -11.12 -9.06
C SER A 160 25.65 -10.08 -9.83
N GLY A 161 25.07 -9.45 -10.85
CA GLY A 161 25.74 -8.44 -11.69
C GLY A 161 25.11 -7.05 -11.64
N TRP A 162 25.63 -6.14 -12.47
CA TRP A 162 25.03 -4.83 -12.73
C TRP A 162 24.00 -4.95 -13.86
N CYS A 163 22.74 -4.64 -13.55
CA CYS A 163 21.65 -4.67 -14.51
C CYS A 163 21.40 -3.25 -15.04
N LEU A 164 21.87 -2.98 -16.25
CA LEU A 164 21.74 -1.70 -16.94
C LEU A 164 20.38 -1.57 -17.64
N ASN A 165 19.30 -1.68 -16.86
CA ASN A 165 17.95 -1.85 -17.36
C ASN A 165 17.17 -0.56 -17.60
N LEU A 166 17.53 0.54 -16.94
CA LEU A 166 16.79 1.80 -17.00
C LEU A 166 17.67 2.94 -17.53
N TRP A 167 17.23 3.58 -18.61
CA TRP A 167 17.93 4.68 -19.25
C TRP A 167 16.98 5.81 -19.58
N LEU A 168 17.35 7.02 -19.20
CA LEU A 168 16.59 8.24 -19.48
C LEU A 168 17.52 9.35 -19.98
N GLU A 169 17.00 10.21 -20.83
CA GLU A 169 17.58 11.53 -21.09
C GLU A 169 17.03 12.56 -20.10
N SER A 170 17.83 13.58 -19.79
CA SER A 170 17.53 14.60 -18.78
C SER A 170 16.24 15.40 -19.06
N ASP A 171 15.79 15.48 -20.31
CA ASP A 171 14.53 16.13 -20.72
C ASP A 171 13.32 15.16 -20.76
N LYS A 172 13.53 13.87 -20.47
CA LYS A 172 12.51 12.80 -20.51
C LYS A 172 12.45 11.99 -19.21
N LEU A 173 12.39 12.69 -18.07
CA LEU A 173 12.36 12.07 -16.73
C LEU A 173 10.97 11.59 -16.27
N ALA A 174 9.90 11.99 -16.98
CA ALA A 174 8.53 11.68 -16.57
C ALA A 174 8.16 10.21 -16.81
N VAL A 175 7.64 9.54 -15.78
CA VAL A 175 7.07 8.21 -15.91
C VAL A 175 5.78 8.29 -16.73
N ASN A 176 5.66 7.36 -17.70
CA ASN A 176 4.53 7.26 -18.61
C ASN A 176 3.19 7.22 -17.86
N ALA A 177 2.24 8.06 -18.27
CA ALA A 177 0.92 8.13 -17.66
C ALA A 177 0.18 6.77 -17.62
N LYS A 178 0.34 5.94 -18.65
CA LYS A 178 -0.30 4.62 -18.75
C LYS A 178 0.25 3.59 -17.74
N THR A 179 1.43 3.85 -17.18
CA THR A 179 2.09 2.92 -16.25
C THR A 179 1.99 3.37 -14.79
N ARG A 180 1.35 4.50 -14.51
CA ARG A 180 1.16 5.06 -13.17
C ARG A 180 0.28 4.14 -12.32
N SER A 181 0.80 3.77 -11.16
CA SER A 181 0.19 2.83 -10.22
C SER A 181 0.85 3.00 -8.85
N VAL A 182 0.35 2.30 -7.83
CA VAL A 182 1.01 2.22 -6.52
C VAL A 182 2.43 1.68 -6.66
N TYR A 183 2.63 0.65 -7.48
CA TYR A 183 3.95 0.06 -7.73
C TYR A 183 4.93 1.08 -8.32
N THR A 184 4.54 1.76 -9.40
CA THR A 184 5.43 2.76 -10.02
C THR A 184 5.63 3.99 -9.15
N ALA A 185 4.68 4.33 -8.26
CA ALA A 185 4.87 5.36 -7.26
C ALA A 185 5.94 4.97 -6.23
N TYR A 186 5.92 3.71 -5.78
CA TYR A 186 6.94 3.12 -4.91
C TYR A 186 8.33 3.14 -5.58
N GLU A 187 8.43 2.67 -6.83
CA GLU A 187 9.69 2.68 -7.59
C GLU A 187 10.29 4.10 -7.69
N VAL A 188 9.45 5.12 -7.93
CA VAL A 188 9.90 6.52 -8.00
C VAL A 188 10.51 6.97 -6.68
N ILE A 189 9.83 6.72 -5.54
CA ILE A 189 10.30 7.24 -4.24
C ILE A 189 11.42 6.38 -3.62
N GLN A 190 11.52 5.11 -4.01
CA GLN A 190 12.54 4.19 -3.51
C GLN A 190 13.84 4.26 -4.31
N ALA A 191 13.83 4.87 -5.50
CA ALA A 191 15.03 5.11 -6.27
C ALA A 191 16.09 5.84 -5.43
N LYS A 192 17.23 5.17 -5.23
CA LYS A 192 18.36 5.68 -4.46
C LYS A 192 19.38 6.32 -5.40
N TRP A 193 19.42 7.65 -5.43
CA TRP A 193 20.35 8.42 -6.26
C TRP A 193 21.76 8.37 -5.65
N VAL A 194 22.67 7.68 -6.33
CA VAL A 194 24.06 7.45 -5.89
C VAL A 194 25.07 8.33 -6.61
N LEU A 195 24.67 8.92 -7.74
CA LEU A 195 25.37 10.01 -8.42
C LEU A 195 24.31 11.01 -8.91
N ASP A 196 24.46 12.29 -8.58
CA ASP A 196 23.61 13.35 -9.12
C ASP A 196 24.45 14.61 -9.33
N LYS A 197 24.74 14.95 -10.59
CA LYS A 197 25.58 16.11 -10.94
C LYS A 197 24.78 17.40 -11.10
N ASP A 198 23.50 17.30 -11.47
CA ASP A 198 22.70 18.44 -11.95
C ASP A 198 21.33 18.52 -11.28
N SER A 199 21.23 18.06 -10.02
CA SER A 199 19.95 17.97 -9.30
C SER A 199 18.86 17.22 -10.07
N VAL A 200 19.26 16.20 -10.84
CA VAL A 200 18.38 15.36 -11.64
C VAL A 200 17.33 14.69 -10.75
N GLN A 201 17.69 14.32 -9.52
CA GLN A 201 16.75 13.77 -8.56
C GLN A 201 15.57 14.73 -8.32
N SER A 202 15.84 16.02 -8.15
CA SER A 202 14.81 17.03 -7.93
C SER A 202 13.89 17.16 -9.14
N TRP A 203 14.45 17.21 -10.35
CA TRP A 203 13.69 17.23 -11.61
C TRP A 203 12.86 15.97 -11.82
N PHE A 204 13.41 14.80 -11.48
CA PHE A 204 12.72 13.53 -11.57
C PHE A 204 11.49 13.51 -10.65
N TYR A 205 11.61 14.01 -9.42
CA TYR A 205 10.45 14.09 -8.54
C TYR A 205 9.44 15.15 -8.95
N LEU A 206 9.88 16.31 -9.44
CA LEU A 206 9.00 17.36 -9.96
C LEU A 206 8.15 16.87 -11.14
N THR A 207 8.79 16.23 -12.12
CA THR A 207 8.11 15.68 -13.30
C THR A 207 7.19 14.50 -12.95
N ASN A 208 7.42 13.87 -11.79
CA ASN A 208 6.60 12.79 -11.24
C ASN A 208 5.77 13.20 -10.02
N ALA A 209 5.38 14.48 -9.91
CA ALA A 209 4.57 14.99 -8.79
C ALA A 209 3.22 14.27 -8.58
N TRP A 210 2.72 13.56 -9.61
CA TRP A 210 1.54 12.69 -9.51
C TRP A 210 1.66 11.65 -8.39
N VAL A 211 2.88 11.26 -8.00
CA VAL A 211 3.15 10.35 -6.88
C VAL A 211 2.51 10.85 -5.58
N ARG A 212 2.48 12.17 -5.35
CA ARG A 212 1.87 12.76 -4.14
C ARG A 212 0.36 12.51 -4.03
N LYS A 213 -0.32 12.18 -5.14
CA LYS A 213 -1.73 11.79 -5.13
C LYS A 213 -1.95 10.38 -4.53
N ILE A 214 -0.90 9.56 -4.49
CA ILE A 214 -0.94 8.19 -3.96
C ILE A 214 -0.19 8.11 -2.63
N LEU A 215 0.98 8.75 -2.55
CA LEU A 215 1.91 8.78 -1.43
C LEU A 215 2.10 10.24 -0.97
N PRO A 216 1.14 10.82 -0.23
CA PRO A 216 1.13 12.25 0.09
C PRO A 216 2.32 12.71 0.94
N ASN A 217 2.92 11.79 1.70
CA ASN A 217 4.03 12.04 2.61
C ASN A 217 5.40 11.67 2.02
N ALA A 218 5.46 11.35 0.73
CA ALA A 218 6.71 11.01 0.05
C ALA A 218 7.75 12.12 0.30
N PRO A 219 9.00 11.78 0.67
CA PRO A 219 10.05 12.73 1.04
C PRO A 219 10.64 13.44 -0.19
N ILE A 220 9.78 14.09 -0.96
CA ILE A 220 10.15 14.83 -2.17
C ILE A 220 10.58 16.23 -1.72
N GLN A 221 11.88 16.39 -1.48
CA GLN A 221 12.52 17.68 -1.30
C GLN A 221 12.99 18.20 -2.66
N VAL A 222 12.55 19.40 -3.02
CA VAL A 222 12.98 20.08 -4.26
C VAL A 222 13.68 21.36 -3.84
N SER A 223 14.98 21.43 -4.10
CA SER A 223 15.70 22.71 -3.99
C SER A 223 15.54 23.46 -5.31
N LEU A 224 14.83 24.59 -5.29
CA LEU A 224 14.63 25.44 -6.48
C LEU A 224 15.93 26.17 -6.88
N HIS A 225 16.89 26.31 -5.95
CA HIS A 225 18.10 27.11 -6.16
C HIS A 225 19.16 26.42 -7.03
N SER A 226 19.04 25.10 -7.26
CA SER A 226 20.01 24.30 -8.03
C SER A 226 19.56 23.95 -9.45
N LEU A 227 18.47 24.54 -9.93
CA LEU A 227 17.88 24.23 -11.24
C LEU A 227 18.55 25.02 -12.37
N GLN A 228 19.82 24.74 -12.68
CA GLN A 228 20.45 25.13 -13.94
C GLN A 228 20.66 23.88 -14.80
N LEU A 229 19.76 23.65 -15.77
CA LEU A 229 20.00 22.69 -16.84
C LEU A 229 21.11 23.26 -17.73
N GLN A 230 22.35 22.82 -17.52
CA GLN A 230 23.43 23.15 -18.45
C GLN A 230 23.11 22.54 -19.82
N SER A 231 22.84 23.40 -20.80
CA SER A 231 22.76 23.00 -22.20
C SER A 231 24.15 22.52 -22.64
N VAL A 232 24.27 21.24 -22.96
CA VAL A 232 25.44 20.74 -23.69
C VAL A 232 25.27 21.23 -25.13
N SER A 233 26.32 21.80 -25.72
CA SER A 233 26.27 22.28 -27.11
C SER A 233 25.75 21.18 -28.04
N GLU A 234 24.72 21.50 -28.83
CA GLU A 234 24.14 20.61 -29.83
C GLU A 234 25.15 20.44 -30.98
N ASN A 235 25.95 19.38 -30.90
CA ASN A 235 26.88 18.98 -31.95
C ASN A 235 26.21 17.91 -32.80
N ILE A 236 25.93 18.25 -34.06
CA ILE A 236 25.29 17.38 -35.06
C ILE A 236 25.99 16.03 -35.20
N PHE A 237 27.32 16.00 -35.07
CA PHE A 237 28.08 14.76 -35.12
C PHE A 237 27.67 13.79 -34.02
N VAL A 238 27.38 14.30 -32.83
CA VAL A 238 27.02 13.45 -31.70
C VAL A 238 25.56 13.00 -31.77
N GLU A 239 24.68 13.81 -32.37
CA GLU A 239 23.30 13.39 -32.67
C GLU A 239 23.29 12.24 -33.69
N VAL A 240 24.06 12.37 -34.78
CA VAL A 240 24.23 11.33 -35.78
C VAL A 240 24.85 10.08 -35.16
N SER A 241 25.89 10.23 -34.33
CA SER A 241 26.52 9.11 -33.63
C SER A 241 25.54 8.40 -32.68
N ASN A 242 24.68 9.15 -31.98
CA ASN A 242 23.66 8.58 -31.09
C ASN A 242 22.58 7.84 -31.88
N LEU A 243 22.18 8.38 -33.04
CA LEU A 243 21.22 7.74 -33.94
C LEU A 243 21.78 6.43 -34.53
N LEU A 244 23.04 6.43 -34.95
CA LEU A 244 23.72 5.21 -35.44
C LEU A 244 23.85 4.18 -34.31
N ALA A 245 24.30 4.60 -33.12
CA ALA A 245 24.41 3.73 -31.96
C ALA A 245 23.05 3.11 -31.58
N TYR A 246 21.97 3.90 -31.64
CA TYR A 246 20.61 3.41 -31.45
C TYR A 246 20.23 2.37 -32.51
N PHE A 247 20.45 2.68 -33.79
CA PHE A 247 20.10 1.80 -34.90
C PHE A 247 20.77 0.43 -34.77
N PHE A 248 22.09 0.39 -34.57
CA PHE A 248 22.83 -0.87 -34.45
C PHE A 248 22.45 -1.66 -33.19
N GLN A 249 22.31 -0.99 -32.04
CA GLN A 249 21.87 -1.67 -30.82
C GLN A 249 20.45 -2.22 -30.97
N ARG A 250 19.54 -1.47 -31.61
CA ARG A 250 18.18 -1.92 -31.85
C ARG A 250 18.14 -3.12 -32.79
N LEU A 251 18.97 -3.15 -33.83
CA LEU A 251 19.12 -4.33 -34.70
C LEU A 251 19.62 -5.55 -33.92
N TYR A 252 20.67 -5.39 -33.12
CA TYR A 252 21.20 -6.46 -32.25
C TYR A 252 20.14 -7.00 -31.27
N MET A 253 19.33 -6.11 -30.70
CA MET A 253 18.26 -6.47 -29.75
C MET A 253 16.97 -6.95 -30.42
N SER A 254 16.77 -6.72 -31.72
CA SER A 254 15.49 -6.91 -32.41
C SER A 254 14.93 -8.34 -32.30
N GLY A 255 15.80 -9.36 -32.32
CA GLY A 255 15.42 -10.76 -32.11
C GLY A 255 15.08 -11.13 -30.66
N HIS A 256 15.25 -10.20 -29.71
CA HIS A 256 15.14 -10.44 -28.28
C HIS A 256 14.18 -9.50 -27.55
N ILE A 257 13.72 -8.42 -28.19
CA ILE A 257 12.74 -7.46 -27.67
C ILE A 257 11.36 -8.11 -27.67
N THR A 258 10.71 -8.10 -26.51
CA THR A 258 9.37 -8.66 -26.30
C THR A 258 8.40 -7.62 -25.75
N ARG A 259 8.72 -7.01 -24.61
CA ARG A 259 7.85 -6.05 -23.87
C ARG A 259 8.59 -4.78 -23.45
N GLU A 260 9.87 -4.70 -23.76
CA GLU A 260 10.76 -3.60 -23.44
C GLU A 260 10.32 -2.32 -24.17
N THR A 261 10.37 -1.18 -23.46
CA THR A 261 10.08 0.12 -24.07
C THR A 261 11.38 0.77 -24.47
N VAL A 262 11.65 0.82 -25.76
CA VAL A 262 12.92 1.30 -26.31
C VAL A 262 12.65 2.41 -27.32
N SER A 263 13.19 3.60 -27.05
CA SER A 263 13.13 4.78 -27.91
C SER A 263 14.49 5.48 -27.95
N LEU A 264 14.62 6.54 -28.76
CA LEU A 264 15.87 7.31 -28.83
C LEU A 264 16.27 7.93 -27.48
N SER A 265 15.30 8.32 -26.65
CA SER A 265 15.52 9.08 -25.41
C SER A 265 15.21 8.30 -24.12
N MET A 266 14.71 7.07 -24.23
CA MET A 266 14.45 6.20 -23.08
C MET A 266 14.64 4.73 -23.45
N ALA A 267 15.17 3.93 -22.53
CA ALA A 267 15.22 2.49 -22.68
C ALA A 267 14.90 1.80 -21.35
N PHE A 268 13.82 1.02 -21.35
CA PHE A 268 13.33 0.24 -20.21
C PHE A 268 13.36 -1.24 -20.56
N PHE A 269 14.37 -1.94 -20.05
CA PHE A 269 14.56 -3.37 -20.23
C PHE A 269 13.94 -4.12 -19.05
N HIS A 270 12.60 -4.12 -18.95
CA HIS A 270 11.88 -4.91 -17.96
C HIS A 270 11.50 -6.27 -18.56
N PRO A 271 12.17 -7.37 -18.20
CA PRO A 271 11.85 -8.69 -18.74
C PRO A 271 10.49 -9.24 -18.28
N ARG A 272 9.90 -8.68 -17.20
CA ARG A 272 8.62 -9.12 -16.64
C ARG A 272 7.80 -7.93 -16.13
N ASP A 273 6.55 -7.83 -16.57
CA ASP A 273 5.56 -6.93 -15.95
C ASP A 273 4.86 -7.65 -14.80
N THR A 274 5.33 -7.42 -13.58
CA THR A 274 4.77 -8.01 -12.36
C THR A 274 3.64 -7.19 -11.77
N ARG A 275 3.33 -6.00 -12.30
CA ARG A 275 2.34 -5.07 -11.72
C ARG A 275 0.97 -5.70 -11.57
N GLY A 276 0.51 -6.43 -12.60
CA GLY A 276 -0.76 -7.14 -12.57
C GLY A 276 -0.81 -8.26 -11.51
N LEU A 277 0.30 -8.98 -11.34
CA LEU A 277 0.42 -10.03 -10.32
C LEU A 277 0.43 -9.44 -8.92
N ILE A 278 1.21 -8.38 -8.71
CA ILE A 278 1.28 -7.64 -7.44
C ILE A 278 -0.10 -7.08 -7.11
N PHE A 279 -0.80 -6.47 -8.07
CA PHE A 279 -2.15 -5.95 -7.86
C PHE A 279 -3.14 -7.06 -7.49
N LYS A 280 -3.08 -8.21 -8.18
CA LYS A 280 -3.94 -9.37 -7.89
C LYS A 280 -3.67 -9.93 -6.49
N ASN A 281 -2.40 -10.09 -6.11
CA ASN A 281 -1.99 -10.59 -4.80
C ASN A 281 -2.39 -9.60 -3.69
N TRP A 282 -2.20 -8.31 -3.94
CA TRP A 282 -2.60 -7.24 -3.02
C TRP A 282 -4.12 -7.27 -2.78
N LYS A 283 -4.90 -7.33 -3.86
CA LYS A 283 -6.37 -7.44 -3.79
C LYS A 283 -6.78 -8.69 -3.02
N LYS A 284 -6.16 -9.85 -3.29
CA LYS A 284 -6.41 -11.08 -2.55
C LYS A 284 -6.09 -10.93 -1.05
N SER A 285 -4.99 -10.28 -0.69
CA SER A 285 -4.63 -10.04 0.71
C SER A 285 -5.64 -9.12 1.42
N CYS A 286 -6.18 -8.12 0.71
CA CYS A 286 -7.27 -7.28 1.23
C CYS A 286 -8.60 -8.06 1.35
N GLU A 287 -8.83 -9.07 0.50
CA GLU A 287 -10.02 -9.93 0.56
C GLU A 287 -9.99 -10.95 1.70
N VAL A 288 -8.80 -11.31 2.20
CA VAL A 288 -8.60 -12.26 3.31
C VAL A 288 -8.92 -11.63 4.67
N ASP A 289 -8.95 -10.30 4.79
CA ASP A 289 -9.21 -9.58 6.06
C ASP A 289 -10.51 -8.74 6.00
N LYS A 290 -11.60 -9.38 5.53
CA LYS A 290 -12.92 -8.76 5.43
C LYS A 290 -13.62 -8.76 6.78
N THR A 291 -13.40 -7.69 7.54
CA THR A 291 -14.16 -7.42 8.77
C THR A 291 -15.58 -6.99 8.43
N VAL A 292 -16.57 -7.71 8.97
CA VAL A 292 -17.98 -7.38 8.95
C VAL A 292 -18.34 -6.80 10.31
N LEU A 293 -18.88 -5.59 10.35
CA LEU A 293 -19.44 -4.98 11.55
C LEU A 293 -20.96 -5.13 11.54
N VAL A 294 -21.50 -5.54 12.67
CA VAL A 294 -22.92 -5.53 13.00
C VAL A 294 -23.10 -4.72 14.27
N THR A 295 -24.16 -3.91 14.38
CA THR A 295 -24.51 -3.21 15.62
C THR A 295 -25.94 -3.53 16.03
N GLY A 296 -26.20 -3.72 17.33
CA GLY A 296 -27.56 -3.95 17.79
C GLY A 296 -27.70 -4.07 19.31
N VAL A 297 -28.96 -4.17 19.75
CA VAL A 297 -29.27 -4.37 21.17
C VAL A 297 -29.08 -5.83 21.58
N PHE A 298 -29.55 -6.78 20.76
CA PHE A 298 -29.51 -8.22 21.06
C PHE A 298 -30.02 -8.56 22.47
N ASP A 299 -31.19 -8.02 22.83
CA ASP A 299 -31.74 -8.08 24.19
C ASP A 299 -32.04 -9.53 24.64
N ILE A 300 -32.97 -10.19 23.95
CA ILE A 300 -33.21 -11.62 24.06
C ILE A 300 -32.89 -12.24 22.71
N LEU A 301 -31.87 -13.09 22.65
CA LEU A 301 -31.51 -13.79 21.43
C LEU A 301 -32.64 -14.72 20.98
N HIS A 302 -32.91 -14.71 19.68
CA HIS A 302 -33.89 -15.58 19.04
C HIS A 302 -33.39 -15.95 17.64
N GLN A 303 -34.11 -16.85 16.97
CA GLN A 303 -33.70 -17.42 15.70
C GLN A 303 -33.35 -16.36 14.64
N GLU A 304 -34.12 -15.27 14.52
CA GLU A 304 -33.80 -14.19 13.57
C GLU A 304 -32.49 -13.46 13.88
N HIS A 305 -32.15 -13.22 15.16
CA HIS A 305 -30.84 -12.65 15.52
C HIS A 305 -29.71 -13.59 15.10
N ILE A 306 -29.86 -14.89 15.37
CA ILE A 306 -28.86 -15.90 14.99
C ILE A 306 -28.72 -15.99 13.47
N ARG A 307 -29.84 -15.98 12.73
CA ARG A 307 -29.84 -15.97 11.27
C ARG A 307 -29.16 -14.72 10.72
N PHE A 308 -29.49 -13.55 11.23
CA PHE A 308 -28.88 -12.28 10.85
C PHE A 308 -27.37 -12.29 11.06
N LEU A 309 -26.91 -12.73 12.23
CA LEU A 309 -25.48 -12.81 12.55
C LEU A 309 -24.76 -13.86 11.69
N ARG A 310 -25.38 -15.01 11.40
CA ARG A 310 -24.81 -16.03 10.51
C ARG A 310 -24.66 -15.54 9.07
N VAL A 311 -25.69 -14.90 8.52
CA VAL A 311 -25.62 -14.33 7.16
C VAL A 311 -24.58 -13.21 7.11
N SER A 312 -24.52 -12.37 8.16
CA SER A 312 -23.49 -11.33 8.28
C SER A 312 -22.08 -11.94 8.34
N ARG A 313 -21.87 -13.00 9.14
CA ARG A 313 -20.58 -13.69 9.25
C ARG A 313 -20.09 -14.24 7.91
N ALA A 314 -21.00 -14.72 7.07
CA ALA A 314 -20.69 -15.29 5.76
C ALA A 314 -20.20 -14.25 4.73
N LEU A 315 -20.40 -12.95 4.98
CA LEU A 315 -19.96 -11.88 4.08
C LEU A 315 -18.46 -11.56 4.18
N GLY A 316 -17.79 -12.02 5.23
CA GLY A 316 -16.39 -11.71 5.47
C GLY A 316 -15.66 -12.79 6.25
N THR A 317 -14.42 -12.49 6.62
CA THR A 317 -13.54 -13.41 7.34
C THR A 317 -13.53 -13.18 8.84
N LYS A 318 -14.01 -12.02 9.31
CA LYS A 318 -14.17 -11.65 10.72
C LYS A 318 -15.53 -10.98 10.94
N LEU A 319 -16.26 -11.34 12.01
CA LEU A 319 -17.48 -10.68 12.46
C LEU A 319 -17.24 -9.97 13.80
N VAL A 320 -17.41 -8.65 13.78
CA VAL A 320 -17.39 -7.77 14.95
C VAL A 320 -18.83 -7.35 15.27
N VAL A 321 -19.24 -7.49 16.53
CA VAL A 321 -20.58 -7.12 16.99
C VAL A 321 -20.51 -5.99 18.01
N GLY A 322 -21.02 -4.81 17.62
CA GLY A 322 -21.24 -3.67 18.51
C GLY A 322 -22.55 -3.81 19.29
N ILE A 323 -22.47 -3.88 20.60
CA ILE A 323 -23.61 -4.03 21.49
C ILE A 323 -23.97 -2.68 22.11
N GLU A 324 -25.24 -2.29 22.01
CA GLU A 324 -25.74 -1.07 22.63
C GLU A 324 -25.69 -1.16 24.17
N SER A 325 -25.20 -0.10 24.84
CA SER A 325 -25.13 -0.02 26.30
C SER A 325 -26.51 0.06 26.96
N ASP A 326 -26.62 -0.35 28.22
CA ASP A 326 -27.90 -0.42 28.94
C ASP A 326 -28.56 0.96 29.07
N ILE A 327 -27.76 2.01 29.28
CA ILE A 327 -28.24 3.41 29.33
C ILE A 327 -28.84 3.82 27.99
N ARG A 328 -28.17 3.50 26.90
CA ARG A 328 -28.63 3.86 25.56
C ARG A 328 -29.88 3.09 25.17
N VAL A 329 -29.95 1.80 25.49
CA VAL A 329 -31.14 0.99 25.24
C VAL A 329 -32.34 1.55 26.00
N ARG A 330 -32.18 1.97 27.26
CA ARG A 330 -33.23 2.70 28.02
C ARG A 330 -33.70 3.96 27.29
N LYS A 331 -32.76 4.77 26.76
CA LYS A 331 -33.09 5.99 26.01
C LYS A 331 -33.86 5.70 24.72
N ILE A 332 -33.51 4.64 23.99
CA ILE A 332 -34.11 4.30 22.70
C ILE A 332 -35.45 3.55 22.85
N LYS A 333 -35.53 2.62 23.82
CA LYS A 333 -36.66 1.67 23.96
C LYS A 333 -37.58 1.93 25.15
N GLY A 334 -37.21 2.84 26.05
CA GLY A 334 -38.03 3.23 27.20
C GLY A 334 -37.75 2.46 28.50
N LYS A 335 -38.54 2.77 29.54
CA LYS A 335 -38.40 2.22 30.89
C LYS A 335 -38.70 0.71 30.89
N GLY A 336 -37.85 -0.08 31.56
CA GLY A 336 -37.95 -1.56 31.59
C GLY A 336 -37.18 -2.29 30.49
N ARG A 337 -36.35 -1.59 29.70
CA ARG A 337 -35.42 -2.17 28.72
C ARG A 337 -33.99 -1.68 28.98
N PRO A 338 -32.94 -2.46 28.67
CA PRO A 338 -33.00 -3.85 28.22
C PRO A 338 -33.48 -4.77 29.34
N ILE A 339 -33.90 -5.99 28.98
CA ILE A 339 -34.26 -7.04 29.96
C ILE A 339 -32.99 -7.67 30.49
N ASN A 340 -32.06 -7.94 29.58
CA ASN A 340 -30.75 -8.46 29.94
C ASN A 340 -29.74 -7.32 29.94
N GLU A 341 -29.00 -7.19 31.05
CA GLU A 341 -27.86 -6.25 31.10
C GLU A 341 -26.81 -6.60 30.05
N SER A 342 -26.00 -5.62 29.69
CA SER A 342 -24.95 -5.73 28.68
C SER A 342 -24.06 -6.96 28.85
N ASN A 343 -23.64 -7.30 30.07
CA ASN A 343 -22.82 -8.48 30.36
C ASN A 343 -23.51 -9.80 29.97
N VAL A 344 -24.80 -9.93 30.25
CA VAL A 344 -25.58 -11.14 29.90
C VAL A 344 -25.73 -11.25 28.39
N ARG A 345 -25.96 -10.13 27.70
CA ARG A 345 -26.08 -10.09 26.24
C ARG A 345 -24.75 -10.43 25.54
N ILE A 346 -23.63 -9.95 26.07
CA ILE A 346 -22.28 -10.32 25.61
C ILE A 346 -22.09 -11.83 25.74
N MET A 347 -22.31 -12.40 26.94
CA MET A 347 -22.14 -13.83 27.19
C MET A 347 -23.00 -14.70 26.24
N GLN A 348 -24.25 -14.29 26.01
CA GLN A 348 -25.14 -14.99 25.07
C GLN A 348 -24.63 -14.96 23.62
N LEU A 349 -24.01 -13.86 23.20
CA LEU A 349 -23.42 -13.73 21.87
C LEU A 349 -22.12 -14.53 21.76
N GLU A 350 -21.25 -14.51 22.77
CA GLU A 350 -20.04 -15.33 22.82
C GLU A 350 -20.35 -16.83 22.71
N ALA A 351 -21.41 -17.28 23.38
CA ALA A 351 -21.88 -18.66 23.35
C ALA A 351 -22.27 -19.16 21.94
N LEU A 352 -22.48 -18.27 20.96
CA LEU A 352 -22.76 -18.66 19.58
C LEU A 352 -21.53 -19.25 18.87
N GLY A 353 -20.31 -18.96 19.33
CA GLY A 353 -19.07 -19.58 18.85
C GLY A 353 -18.58 -19.19 17.45
N PHE A 354 -19.25 -18.26 16.76
CA PHE A 354 -18.86 -17.79 15.42
C PHE A 354 -18.69 -16.26 15.32
N ILE A 355 -18.73 -15.56 16.46
CA ILE A 355 -18.45 -14.13 16.57
C ILE A 355 -16.99 -13.97 16.98
N ASP A 356 -16.24 -13.18 16.21
CA ASP A 356 -14.80 -13.04 16.41
C ASP A 356 -14.46 -11.95 17.44
N GLU A 357 -15.31 -10.92 17.57
CA GLU A 357 -15.12 -9.83 18.52
C GLU A 357 -16.45 -9.17 18.90
N ILE A 358 -16.58 -8.77 20.16
CA ILE A 358 -17.75 -8.07 20.69
C ILE A 358 -17.28 -6.77 21.34
N ILE A 359 -17.92 -5.66 20.98
CA ILE A 359 -17.58 -4.32 21.47
C ILE A 359 -18.80 -3.73 22.16
N LEU A 360 -18.66 -3.31 23.42
CA LEU A 360 -19.68 -2.52 24.10
C LEU A 360 -19.62 -1.07 23.60
N LEU A 361 -20.73 -0.58 23.04
CA LEU A 361 -20.81 0.78 22.52
C LEU A 361 -20.95 1.80 23.65
N PRO A 362 -20.38 3.01 23.51
CA PRO A 362 -20.48 4.06 24.52
C PRO A 362 -21.92 4.40 24.90
N GLU A 363 -22.12 4.92 26.11
CA GLU A 363 -23.42 5.39 26.59
C GLU A 363 -23.97 6.57 25.77
N GLU A 364 -23.07 7.41 25.27
CA GLU A 364 -23.33 8.49 24.33
C GLU A 364 -22.90 8.07 22.92
N PHE A 365 -23.79 7.37 22.20
CA PHE A 365 -23.53 6.86 20.84
C PHE A 365 -24.59 7.34 19.82
N SER A 366 -25.17 8.53 20.00
CA SER A 366 -26.38 8.96 19.28
C SER A 366 -26.12 9.86 18.08
N LYS A 367 -24.92 10.43 17.96
CA LYS A 367 -24.60 11.43 16.94
C LYS A 367 -23.89 10.77 15.76
N PRO A 368 -24.00 11.33 14.54
CA PRO A 368 -23.25 10.85 13.37
C PRO A 368 -21.74 10.75 13.60
N PHE A 369 -21.18 11.65 14.43
CA PHE A 369 -19.77 11.62 14.83
C PHE A 369 -19.39 10.35 15.61
N ASP A 370 -20.27 9.86 16.49
CA ASP A 370 -20.02 8.65 17.28
C ASP A 370 -19.99 7.41 16.39
N HIS A 371 -20.92 7.35 15.42
CA HIS A 371 -20.95 6.32 14.39
C HIS A 371 -19.69 6.36 13.51
N LEU A 372 -19.26 7.55 13.08
CA LEU A 372 -18.01 7.70 12.32
C LEU A 372 -16.80 7.22 13.12
N ARG A 373 -16.73 7.52 14.42
CA ARG A 373 -15.66 7.06 15.30
C ARG A 373 -15.62 5.54 15.40
N LEU A 374 -16.76 4.88 15.63
CA LEU A 374 -16.83 3.41 15.63
C LEU A 374 -16.37 2.81 14.29
N LEU A 375 -16.80 3.40 13.18
CA LEU A 375 -16.40 2.95 11.84
C LEU A 375 -14.91 3.17 11.58
N GLN A 376 -14.32 4.24 12.11
CA GLN A 376 -12.87 4.48 12.05
C GLN A 376 -12.09 3.54 12.97
N ASP A 377 -12.68 3.17 14.11
CA ASP A 377 -12.12 2.24 15.08
C ASP A 377 -12.08 0.83 14.51
N VAL A 378 -13.24 0.28 14.16
CA VAL A 378 -13.34 -1.10 13.64
C VAL A 378 -12.80 -1.22 12.22
N CYS A 379 -12.85 -0.14 11.43
CA CYS A 379 -12.49 -0.11 10.01
C CYS A 379 -13.12 -1.27 9.19
N PRO A 380 -14.45 -1.51 9.29
CA PRO A 380 -15.06 -2.65 8.63
C PRO A 380 -15.05 -2.53 7.11
N SER A 381 -14.89 -3.67 6.44
CA SER A 381 -15.14 -3.77 5.00
C SER A 381 -16.63 -3.71 4.70
N ILE A 382 -17.46 -4.29 5.58
CA ILE A 382 -18.91 -4.40 5.42
C ILE A 382 -19.60 -3.99 6.71
N LEU A 383 -20.58 -3.09 6.64
CA LEU A 383 -21.56 -2.86 7.69
C LEU A 383 -22.83 -3.63 7.33
N ALA A 384 -23.10 -4.71 8.04
CA ALA A 384 -24.28 -5.54 7.80
C ALA A 384 -25.49 -4.99 8.57
N VAL A 385 -26.60 -4.79 7.86
CA VAL A 385 -27.82 -4.15 8.37
C VAL A 385 -29.07 -4.92 7.93
N SER A 386 -30.19 -4.73 8.63
CA SER A 386 -31.51 -5.22 8.20
C SER A 386 -32.19 -4.23 7.22
N SER A 387 -33.21 -4.70 6.49
CA SER A 387 -33.92 -3.92 5.47
C SER A 387 -34.55 -2.61 5.97
N HIS A 388 -35.01 -2.54 7.22
CA HIS A 388 -35.62 -1.33 7.79
C HIS A 388 -34.66 -0.52 8.67
N THR A 389 -33.35 -0.70 8.48
CA THR A 389 -32.36 0.08 9.22
C THR A 389 -32.57 1.59 8.98
N PRO A 390 -32.75 2.38 10.04
CA PRO A 390 -32.94 3.82 9.89
C PRO A 390 -31.65 4.47 9.37
N HIS A 391 -31.80 5.59 8.67
CA HIS A 391 -30.70 6.40 8.12
C HIS A 391 -29.76 5.62 7.18
N LEU A 392 -30.28 4.68 6.39
CA LEU A 392 -29.47 3.84 5.48
C LEU A 392 -28.55 4.65 4.55
N LYS A 393 -29.06 5.75 3.96
CA LYS A 393 -28.27 6.64 3.08
C LYS A 393 -27.08 7.27 3.81
N GLU A 394 -27.28 7.66 5.07
CA GLU A 394 -26.22 8.24 5.90
C GLU A 394 -25.18 7.19 6.27
N LYS A 395 -25.61 5.98 6.66
CA LYS A 395 -24.71 4.85 6.90
C LYS A 395 -23.90 4.49 5.66
N GLN A 396 -24.51 4.50 4.48
CA GLN A 396 -23.83 4.28 3.20
C GLN A 396 -22.78 5.36 2.92
N LYS A 397 -23.11 6.63 3.18
CA LYS A 397 -22.17 7.74 3.05
C LYS A 397 -20.97 7.57 3.99
N LEU A 398 -21.21 7.34 5.28
CA LEU A 398 -20.15 7.14 6.29
C LEU A 398 -19.27 5.92 5.96
N MET A 399 -19.87 4.81 5.52
CA MET A 399 -19.12 3.62 5.10
C MET A 399 -18.27 3.89 3.85
N SER A 400 -18.80 4.64 2.89
CA SER A 400 -18.05 5.04 1.69
C SER A 400 -16.85 5.94 2.03
N GLU A 401 -16.98 6.84 3.01
CA GLU A 401 -15.87 7.69 3.50
C GLU A 401 -14.71 6.85 4.07
N ILE A 402 -15.03 5.68 4.63
CA ILE A 402 -14.05 4.71 5.10
C ILE A 402 -13.66 3.65 4.08
N GLY A 403 -14.24 3.66 2.89
CA GLY A 403 -13.98 2.72 1.78
C GLY A 403 -14.64 1.34 1.93
N GLY A 404 -15.59 1.21 2.86
CA GLY A 404 -16.39 -0.01 3.04
C GLY A 404 -17.78 0.15 2.42
N GLU A 405 -18.60 -0.89 2.52
CA GLU A 405 -19.96 -0.90 1.99
C GLU A 405 -20.99 -1.26 3.06
N VAL A 406 -22.23 -0.80 2.87
CA VAL A 406 -23.36 -1.27 3.68
C VAL A 406 -24.05 -2.40 2.92
N LYS A 407 -24.27 -3.54 3.57
CA LYS A 407 -25.04 -4.65 3.00
C LYS A 407 -26.29 -4.92 3.81
N VAL A 408 -27.44 -4.85 3.14
CA VAL A 408 -28.70 -5.35 3.67
C VAL A 408 -28.68 -6.87 3.56
N VAL A 409 -28.63 -7.56 4.69
CA VAL A 409 -28.44 -9.03 4.73
C VAL A 409 -29.72 -9.83 4.90
N LEU A 410 -30.77 -9.23 5.47
CA LEU A 410 -32.08 -9.85 5.63
C LEU A 410 -33.18 -8.81 5.46
N GLU A 411 -34.28 -9.24 4.86
CA GLU A 411 -35.57 -8.59 5.02
C GLU A 411 -36.08 -8.86 6.43
N GLU A 412 -36.47 -7.82 7.17
CA GLU A 412 -37.01 -7.97 8.51
C GLU A 412 -38.32 -8.74 8.46
N ASN A 413 -38.46 -9.76 9.31
CA ASN A 413 -39.72 -10.44 9.51
C ASN A 413 -40.51 -9.73 10.62
N PRO A 414 -41.55 -8.93 10.31
CA PRO A 414 -42.29 -8.20 11.33
C PRO A 414 -43.02 -9.12 12.32
N ALA A 415 -43.14 -10.43 12.06
CA ALA A 415 -43.79 -11.38 12.95
C ALA A 415 -42.96 -11.75 14.21
N ILE A 416 -41.65 -11.51 14.23
CA ILE A 416 -40.75 -11.97 15.30
C ILE A 416 -39.90 -10.80 15.80
N SER A 417 -40.21 -10.31 17.00
CA SER A 417 -39.38 -9.33 17.72
C SER A 417 -39.37 -9.65 19.21
N THR A 418 -38.35 -9.20 19.93
CA THR A 418 -38.28 -9.38 21.39
C THR A 418 -39.57 -8.90 22.07
N THR A 419 -40.14 -7.77 21.63
CA THR A 419 -41.41 -7.22 22.14
C THR A 419 -42.58 -8.19 21.94
N LYS A 420 -42.66 -8.87 20.80
CA LYS A 420 -43.72 -9.86 20.52
C LYS A 420 -43.52 -11.18 21.26
N ILE A 421 -42.27 -11.60 21.49
CA ILE A 421 -41.96 -12.81 22.25
C ILE A 421 -42.36 -12.64 23.73
N ILE A 422 -42.14 -11.45 24.30
CA ILE A 422 -42.55 -11.15 25.68
C ILE A 422 -44.06 -11.02 25.78
N ALA A 423 -44.69 -10.33 24.82
CA ALA A 423 -46.15 -10.24 24.77
C ALA A 423 -46.80 -11.63 24.78
N ARG A 424 -46.26 -12.60 24.02
CA ARG A 424 -46.74 -14.00 24.03
C ARG A 424 -46.57 -14.69 25.39
N LYS A 425 -45.37 -14.61 26.00
CA LYS A 425 -45.11 -15.23 27.32
C LYS A 425 -45.92 -14.62 28.46
N GLU A 426 -46.28 -13.34 28.39
CA GLU A 426 -47.14 -12.70 29.39
C GLU A 426 -48.62 -13.11 29.24
N THR A 427 -49.08 -13.45 28.04
CA THR A 427 -50.40 -14.09 27.82
C THR A 427 -50.42 -15.52 28.35
N ASP A 428 -49.39 -16.32 28.05
CA ASP A 428 -49.30 -17.73 28.46
C ASP A 428 -49.11 -17.92 29.98
N ALA A 429 -48.71 -16.88 30.71
CA ALA A 429 -48.57 -16.89 32.17
C ALA A 429 -49.82 -16.35 32.91
N LYS A 430 -50.83 -15.90 32.17
CA LYS A 430 -52.12 -15.41 32.70
C LYS A 430 -53.29 -16.37 32.43
N GLU A 431 -53.08 -17.39 31.61
CA GLU A 431 -53.91 -18.60 31.52
C GLU A 431 -53.36 -19.66 32.49
#